data_AF-A0A5Q0SIQ6-F1
#
_entry.id   AF-A0A5Q0SIQ6-F1
#
_cell.length_a   1.000
_cell.length_b   1.000
_cell.length_c   1.000
_cell.angle_alpha   90.00
_cell.angle_beta   90.00
_cell.angle_gamma   90.00
#
_symmetry.space_group_name_H-M   'P 1'
#
loop_
_entity.id
_entity.type
_entity.pdbx_description
1 polymer ?
#
loop_
_entity_poly.entity_id
_entity_poly.type
_entity_poly.pdbx_seq_one_letter_code
_entity_poly.pdbx_strand_id
1 'polypeptide(L)'
;MAMTDELLLTKDDIDILILKIKNTAASLLSKYLNFEFDPNKIIVEAMLYNNVQLTIRGNDSEHNIPFEIISNGKIMKFKILEYLEFEEVS
;
A
#
# COMPACT_ATOMS: atom_id res chain seq x y z
N MET A 1 25.72 26.47 16.47
CA MET A 1 24.32 26.02 16.37
C MET A 1 24.29 24.89 15.36
N ALA A 2 23.92 23.68 15.77
CA ALA A 2 23.70 22.60 14.81
C ALA A 2 22.38 22.91 14.09
N MET A 3 22.45 23.25 12.80
CA MET A 3 21.29 23.14 11.92
C MET A 3 21.01 21.64 11.81
N THR A 4 19.93 21.18 12.43
CA THR A 4 19.35 19.88 12.09
C THR A 4 18.79 20.03 10.68
N ASP A 5 19.49 19.50 9.69
CA ASP A 5 18.98 19.33 8.34
C ASP A 5 17.78 18.37 8.41
N GLU A 6 16.59 18.92 8.66
CA GLU A 6 15.36 18.23 8.32
C GLU A 6 15.30 18.15 6.79
N LEU A 7 15.66 16.97 6.26
CA LEU A 7 15.43 16.62 4.86
C LEU A 7 13.91 16.68 4.60
N LEU A 8 13.45 17.83 4.10
CA LEU A 8 12.09 18.01 3.62
C LEU A 8 11.95 17.22 2.32
N LEU A 9 11.10 16.19 2.33
CA LEU A 9 10.76 15.44 1.13
C LEU A 9 10.15 16.38 0.10
N THR A 10 10.65 16.31 -1.14
CA THR A 10 10.06 17.06 -2.24
C THR A 10 8.76 16.39 -2.70
N LYS A 11 7.92 17.13 -3.45
CA LYS A 11 6.72 16.55 -4.06
C LYS A 11 7.05 15.36 -4.97
N ASP A 12 8.14 15.45 -5.72
CA ASP A 12 8.59 14.39 -6.63
C ASP A 12 8.98 13.11 -5.86
N ASP A 13 9.61 13.25 -4.69
CA ASP A 13 9.93 12.12 -3.82
C ASP A 13 8.67 11.42 -3.32
N ILE A 14 7.63 12.19 -2.97
CA ILE A 14 6.34 11.68 -2.54
C ILE A 14 5.65 10.93 -3.70
N ASP A 15 5.64 11.50 -4.90
CA ASP A 15 5.03 10.87 -6.08
C ASP A 15 5.73 9.55 -6.45
N ILE A 16 7.06 9.52 -6.39
CA ILE A 16 7.86 8.29 -6.59
C ILE A 16 7.53 7.25 -5.51
N LEU A 17 7.40 7.67 -4.25
CA LEU A 17 7.07 6.76 -3.15
C LEU A 17 5.67 6.17 -3.32
N ILE A 18 4.68 7.00 -3.65
CA ILE A 18 3.31 6.56 -3.93
C ILE A 18 3.30 5.55 -5.09
N LEU A 19 4.03 5.83 -6.17
CA LEU A 19 4.12 4.92 -7.31
C LEU A 19 4.74 3.57 -6.91
N LYS A 20 5.81 3.57 -6.12
CA LYS A 20 6.42 2.33 -5.60
C LYS A 20 5.45 1.55 -4.72
N ILE A 21 4.69 2.23 -3.87
CA ILE A 21 3.67 1.61 -3.01
C ILE A 21 2.58 0.95 -3.87
N LYS A 22 2.04 1.65 -4.87
CA LYS A 22 1.01 1.13 -5.77
C LYS A 22 1.49 -0.12 -6.52
N ASN A 23 2.69 -0.08 -7.10
CA ASN A 23 3.28 -1.24 -7.78
C ASN A 23 3.48 -2.44 -6.82
N THR A 24 3.93 -2.16 -5.59
CA THR A 24 4.10 -3.19 -4.56
C THR A 24 2.77 -3.82 -4.19
N ALA A 25 1.75 -3.01 -3.97
CA ALA A 25 0.41 -3.46 -3.64
C ALA A 25 -0.19 -4.32 -4.76
N ALA A 26 -0.09 -3.89 -6.02
CA ALA A 26 -0.53 -4.65 -7.18
C ALA A 26 0.16 -6.02 -7.24
N SER A 27 1.48 -6.06 -7.11
CA SER A 27 2.24 -7.31 -7.13
C SER A 27 1.82 -8.26 -6.00
N LEU A 28 1.60 -7.75 -4.79
CA LEU A 28 1.12 -8.54 -3.66
C LEU A 28 -0.30 -9.07 -3.91
N LEU A 29 -1.23 -8.21 -4.30
CA LEU A 29 -2.60 -8.62 -4.65
C LEU A 29 -2.59 -9.70 -5.73
N SER A 30 -1.82 -9.49 -6.79
CA SER A 30 -1.71 -10.46 -7.88
C SER A 30 -1.21 -11.82 -7.42
N LYS A 31 -0.22 -11.82 -6.52
CA LYS A 31 0.32 -13.06 -5.93
C LYS A 31 -0.69 -13.76 -5.03
N TYR A 32 -1.46 -13.02 -4.23
CA TYR A 32 -2.41 -13.60 -3.28
C TYR A 32 -3.71 -14.07 -3.94
N LEU A 33 -4.14 -13.41 -5.02
CA LEU A 33 -5.43 -13.64 -5.67
C LEU A 33 -5.31 -14.33 -7.03
N ASN A 34 -4.08 -14.56 -7.50
CA ASN A 34 -3.78 -15.23 -8.77
C ASN A 34 -4.47 -14.55 -9.99
N PHE A 35 -4.53 -13.23 -9.97
CA PHE A 35 -5.06 -12.36 -11.02
C PHE A 35 -4.12 -11.16 -11.23
N GLU A 36 -4.17 -10.45 -12.35
CA GLU A 36 -3.28 -9.31 -12.61
C GLU A 36 -3.94 -7.97 -12.20
N PHE A 37 -3.33 -7.24 -11.27
CA PHE A 37 -3.81 -5.93 -10.83
C PHE A 37 -3.04 -4.78 -11.49
N ASP A 38 -3.75 -3.76 -11.99
CA ASP A 38 -3.16 -2.53 -12.52
C ASP A 38 -2.80 -1.55 -11.37
N PRO A 39 -1.51 -1.20 -11.17
CA PRO A 39 -1.10 -0.23 -10.16
C PRO A 39 -1.81 1.12 -10.25
N ASN A 40 -2.26 1.55 -11.44
CA ASN A 40 -2.96 2.82 -11.61
C ASN A 40 -4.38 2.80 -11.01
N LYS A 41 -4.99 1.62 -10.91
CA LYS A 41 -6.31 1.41 -10.29
C LYS A 41 -6.24 1.33 -8.77
N ILE A 42 -5.04 1.23 -8.21
CA ILE A 42 -4.83 1.20 -6.77
C ILE A 42 -4.83 2.62 -6.21
N ILE A 43 -5.70 2.85 -5.23
CA ILE A 43 -5.78 4.06 -4.43
C ILE A 43 -5.17 3.72 -3.07
N VAL A 44 -4.26 4.55 -2.58
CA VAL A 44 -3.57 4.33 -1.31
C VAL A 44 -3.53 5.58 -0.44
N GLU A 45 -3.59 5.37 0.86
CA GLU A 45 -3.37 6.37 1.90
C GLU A 45 -2.27 5.85 2.83
N ALA A 46 -1.19 6.63 2.97
CA ALA A 46 -0.07 6.30 3.84
C ALA A 46 -0.14 7.12 5.14
N MET A 47 -0.07 6.42 6.27
CA MET A 47 -0.05 7.01 7.61
C MET A 47 1.19 6.56 8.37
N LEU A 48 1.91 7.51 8.96
CA LEU A 48 3.07 7.24 9.81
C LEU A 48 2.65 7.36 11.28
N TYR A 49 2.64 6.23 11.98
CA TYR A 49 2.32 6.15 13.40
C TYR A 49 3.59 6.25 14.25
N ASN A 50 3.62 7.25 15.14
CA ASN A 50 4.70 7.51 16.11
C ASN A 50 6.11 7.56 15.51
N ASN A 51 6.26 7.92 14.22
CA ASN A 51 7.53 7.89 13.49
C ASN A 51 8.23 6.52 13.41
N VAL A 52 7.53 5.42 13.73
CA VAL A 52 8.13 4.07 13.75
C VAL A 52 7.40 3.10 12.82
N GLN A 53 6.10 3.28 12.61
CA GLN A 53 5.30 2.36 11.80
C GLN A 53 4.62 3.10 10.65
N LEU A 54 4.93 2.69 9.43
CA LEU A 54 4.22 3.07 8.23
C LEU A 54 3.06 2.08 8.01
N THR A 55 1.84 2.59 8.00
CA THR A 55 0.65 1.84 7.61
C THR A 55 0.12 2.45 6.34
N ILE A 56 0.02 1.64 5.29
CA ILE A 56 -0.58 1.99 4.01
C ILE A 56 -1.90 1.24 3.94
N ARG A 57 -3.00 1.98 3.83
CA ARG A 57 -4.29 1.41 3.48
C ARG A 57 -4.53 1.66 2.01
N GLY A 58 -5.13 0.71 1.33
CA GLY A 58 -5.47 0.89 -0.06
C GLY A 58 -6.68 0.09 -0.48
N ASN A 59 -7.15 0.43 -1.66
CA ASN A 59 -8.22 -0.26 -2.33
C ASN A 59 -7.85 -0.38 -3.81
N ASP A 60 -8.12 -1.53 -4.39
CA ASP A 60 -8.17 -1.62 -5.85
C ASP A 60 -9.54 -1.10 -6.33
N SER A 61 -9.55 -0.02 -7.11
CA SER A 61 -10.80 0.64 -7.51
C SER A 61 -11.64 -0.15 -8.53
N GLU A 62 -11.07 -1.15 -9.19
CA GLU A 62 -11.76 -1.96 -10.19
C GLU A 62 -12.49 -3.15 -9.54
N HIS A 63 -11.79 -3.87 -8.67
CA HIS A 63 -12.30 -5.06 -7.99
C HIS A 63 -12.83 -4.77 -6.58
N ASN A 64 -12.64 -3.54 -6.10
CA ASN A 64 -13.01 -3.07 -4.78
C ASN A 64 -12.44 -3.93 -3.64
N ILE A 65 -11.12 -4.23 -3.73
CA ILE A 65 -10.42 -5.07 -2.76
C ILE A 65 -9.67 -4.20 -1.75
N PRO A 66 -10.19 -4.02 -0.53
CA PRO A 66 -9.50 -3.27 0.49
C PRO A 66 -8.33 -4.08 1.06
N PHE A 67 -7.19 -3.43 1.23
CA PHE A 67 -5.96 -4.03 1.76
C PHE A 67 -5.19 -3.09 2.68
N GLU A 68 -4.25 -3.66 3.43
CA GLU A 68 -3.37 -2.95 4.34
C GLU A 68 -1.93 -3.51 4.25
N ILE A 69 -0.96 -2.62 4.05
CA ILE A 69 0.47 -2.90 4.18
C ILE A 69 0.98 -2.20 5.45
N ILE A 70 1.53 -2.95 6.39
CA ILE A 70 2.16 -2.39 7.61
C ILE A 70 3.66 -2.68 7.55
N SER A 71 4.47 -1.64 7.68
CA SER A 71 5.92 -1.74 7.79
C SER A 71 6.44 -0.97 9.00
N ASN A 72 7.36 -1.56 9.76
CA ASN A 72 8.10 -0.87 10.82
C ASN A 72 9.62 -0.87 10.57
N GLY A 73 10.03 -1.04 9.31
CA GLY A 73 11.42 -1.16 8.88
C GLY A 73 12.06 -2.53 9.12
N LYS A 74 11.50 -3.37 10.01
CA LYS A 74 11.97 -4.75 10.26
C LYS A 74 11.05 -5.80 9.69
N ILE A 75 9.74 -5.55 9.73
CA ILE A 75 8.69 -6.47 9.30
C ILE A 75 7.79 -5.72 8.33
N MET A 76 7.44 -6.38 7.24
CA MET A 76 6.36 -5.98 6.35
C MET A 76 5.23 -7.00 6.47
N LYS A 77 4.02 -6.54 6.77
CA LYS A 77 2.80 -7.35 6.80
C LYS A 77 1.87 -6.85 5.71
N PHE A 78 1.26 -7.77 4.98
CA PHE A 78 0.20 -7.50 4.03
C PHE A 78 -1.07 -8.21 4.49
N LYS A 79 -2.21 -7.52 4.40
CA LYS A 79 -3.52 -8.06 4.75
C LYS A 79 -4.54 -7.59 3.72
N ILE A 80 -5.41 -8.49 3.29
CA ILE A 80 -6.65 -8.14 2.60
C ILE A 80 -7.72 -8.01 3.68
N LEU A 81 -8.46 -6.90 3.67
CA LEU A 81 -9.35 -6.51 4.78
C LEU A 81 -10.77 -7.07 4.65
N GLU A 82 -11.18 -7.52 3.47
CA GLU A 82 -12.48 -8.16 3.25
C GLU A 82 -12.34 -9.63 2.83
N TYR A 83 -13.23 -10.47 3.37
CA TYR A 83 -13.42 -11.85 2.97
C TYR A 83 -14.01 -11.86 1.54
N LEU A 84 -13.33 -12.51 0.60
CA LEU A 84 -13.95 -12.89 -0.68
C LEU A 84 -15.09 -13.86 -0.37
N GLU A 85 -16.34 -13.41 -0.42
CA GLU A 85 -17.49 -14.31 -0.50
C GLU A 85 -17.54 -14.88 -1.92
N PHE A 86 -17.10 -16.14 -2.05
CA PHE A 86 -17.30 -16.90 -3.28
C PHE A 86 -18.70 -17.53 -3.22
N GLU A 87 -19.62 -17.03 -4.03
CA GLU A 87 -20.89 -17.69 -4.30
C GLU A 87 -20.65 -18.70 -5.44
N GLU A 88 -20.77 -20.00 -5.15
CA GLU A 88 -20.66 -21.06 -6.15
C GLU A 88 -21.92 -21.05 -7.03
N VAL A 89 -21.79 -20.59 -8.27
CA VAL A 89 -22.91 -20.65 -9.23
C VAL A 89 -23.10 -22.12 -9.64
N SER A 90 -24.19 -22.75 -9.15
CA SER A 90 -24.58 -24.13 -9.46
C SER A 90 -25.40 -24.23 -10.75
#